data_AF-A0A0Q6WQR9-F1
#
_entry.id   AF-A0A0Q6WQR9-F1
#
_cell.length_a   1.000
_cell.length_b   1.000
_cell.length_c   1.000
_cell.angle_alpha   90.00
_cell.angle_beta   90.00
_cell.angle_gamma   90.00
#
_symmetry.space_group_name_H-M   'P 1'
#
loop_
_entity.id
_entity.type
_entity.pdbx_description
1 polymer ?
#
loop_
_entity_poly.entity_id
_entity_poly.type
_entity_poly.pdbx_seq_one_letter_code
_entity_poly.pdbx_strand_id
1 'polypeptide(L)'
;MNAFTRLALAATIAIGGFAVQTQALAAPTKAAIASPYVAANDGTPLYVKDWGPKTGPVVVFSHGWPLNADSWESQMQFLADKGYRVIAHDRRGHGRSGQPWAGNNMDQYADDLDAVLRALDVKRATLVGFSTGGGEVARYIGRHGTARVAKAVLVSAVTPIMGQSPTHPEGVPTAVFDSLRKASLDNRAQLYKDIAGGPFFGFNRPGAKPSAGLVDSFYVQGMQAGAKATYDSIEAFFHSDFRADLKKFDIPTLVIHGADDQIVPIETTGRATAKLVKGARLIEYADGPHGITDTHKDRLNQDLLDFIRQ
;
A
#
# COMPACT_ATOMS: atom_id res chain seq x y z
N MET A 1 -38.92 -4.48 -65.28
CA MET A 1 -40.01 -3.52 -64.97
C MET A 1 -41.29 -4.33 -64.86
N ASN A 2 -42.03 -4.22 -63.76
CA ASN A 2 -43.48 -4.39 -63.66
C ASN A 2 -43.85 -4.56 -62.18
N ALA A 3 -44.42 -3.51 -61.61
CA ALA A 3 -45.14 -3.55 -60.34
C ALA A 3 -46.62 -3.50 -60.69
N PHE A 4 -47.46 -4.36 -60.09
CA PHE A 4 -48.83 -4.05 -59.65
C PHE A 4 -49.39 -5.21 -58.80
N THR A 5 -49.35 -4.98 -57.49
CA THR A 5 -50.40 -5.12 -56.46
C THR A 5 -51.29 -6.38 -56.36
N ARG A 6 -50.98 -7.17 -55.32
CA ARG A 6 -51.80 -7.81 -54.26
C ARG A 6 -53.18 -8.41 -54.57
N LEU A 7 -53.34 -9.69 -54.17
CA LEU A 7 -54.59 -10.24 -53.64
C LEU A 7 -54.30 -10.88 -52.26
N ALA A 8 -55.18 -10.61 -51.30
CA ALA A 8 -55.12 -11.10 -49.92
C ALA A 8 -55.87 -12.44 -49.79
N LEU A 9 -55.41 -13.30 -48.87
CA LEU A 9 -56.24 -14.37 -48.31
C LEU A 9 -56.06 -14.39 -46.79
N ALA A 10 -57.17 -14.17 -46.07
CA ALA A 10 -57.25 -14.27 -44.63
C ALA A 10 -57.35 -15.75 -44.23
N ALA A 11 -56.57 -16.15 -43.23
CA ALA A 11 -56.73 -17.42 -42.53
C ALA A 11 -56.87 -17.15 -41.03
N THR A 12 -58.06 -17.40 -40.51
CA THR A 12 -58.39 -17.35 -39.08
C THR A 12 -57.87 -18.63 -38.44
N ILE A 13 -56.88 -18.53 -37.56
CA ILE A 13 -56.37 -19.66 -36.76
C ILE A 13 -56.83 -19.50 -35.31
N ALA A 14 -57.47 -20.55 -34.81
CA ALA A 14 -58.02 -20.68 -33.48
C ALA A 14 -56.94 -20.61 -32.39
N ILE A 15 -57.25 -19.89 -31.30
CA ILE A 15 -56.40 -19.74 -30.12
C ILE A 15 -56.55 -20.99 -29.25
N GLY A 16 -55.53 -21.85 -29.26
CA GLY A 16 -55.35 -22.91 -28.27
C GLY A 16 -54.56 -22.37 -27.08
N GLY A 17 -55.19 -22.35 -25.89
CA GLY A 17 -54.54 -21.92 -24.66
C GLY A 17 -53.46 -22.90 -24.22
N PHE A 18 -52.20 -22.44 -24.20
CA PHE A 18 -51.12 -23.12 -23.48
C PHE A 18 -51.00 -22.50 -22.09
N ALA A 19 -51.25 -23.33 -21.06
CA ALA A 19 -50.95 -22.97 -19.68
C ALA A 19 -49.42 -22.92 -19.52
N VAL A 20 -48.87 -21.72 -19.32
CA VAL A 20 -47.47 -21.53 -18.96
C VAL A 20 -47.30 -21.94 -17.50
N GLN A 21 -46.64 -23.07 -17.26
CA GLN A 21 -46.10 -23.37 -15.93
C GLN A 21 -44.96 -22.38 -15.66
N THR A 22 -45.23 -21.36 -14.85
CA THR A 22 -44.18 -20.52 -14.29
C THR A 22 -43.44 -21.32 -13.24
N GLN A 23 -42.35 -21.99 -13.63
CA GLN A 23 -41.30 -22.32 -12.68
C GLN A 23 -40.78 -21.00 -12.13
N ALA A 24 -40.98 -20.78 -10.83
CA ALA A 24 -40.35 -19.67 -10.13
C ALA A 24 -38.83 -19.86 -10.26
N LEU A 25 -38.19 -19.00 -11.05
CA LEU A 25 -36.75 -18.84 -11.00
C LEU A 25 -36.41 -18.48 -9.57
N ALA A 26 -35.65 -19.33 -8.89
CA ALA A 26 -35.07 -18.99 -7.60
C ALA A 26 -34.38 -17.62 -7.74
N ALA A 27 -34.74 -16.67 -6.88
CA ALA A 27 -34.09 -15.37 -6.84
C ALA A 27 -32.57 -15.59 -6.78
N PRO A 28 -31.76 -14.83 -7.55
CA PRO A 28 -30.32 -14.92 -7.40
C PRO A 28 -30.02 -14.64 -5.93
N THR A 29 -29.44 -15.61 -5.23
CA THR A 29 -28.78 -15.34 -3.97
C THR A 29 -27.84 -14.19 -4.24
N LYS A 30 -28.02 -13.06 -3.55
CA LYS A 30 -27.01 -12.01 -3.51
C LYS A 30 -25.75 -12.71 -3.00
N ALA A 31 -24.88 -13.16 -3.91
CA ALA A 31 -23.47 -13.15 -3.63
C ALA A 31 -23.21 -11.69 -3.25
N ALA A 32 -23.07 -11.44 -1.96
CA ALA A 32 -22.76 -10.11 -1.48
C ALA A 32 -21.52 -9.71 -2.26
N ILE A 33 -21.64 -8.67 -3.10
CA ILE A 33 -20.47 -7.99 -3.61
C ILE A 33 -19.81 -7.47 -2.34
N ALA A 34 -18.81 -8.20 -1.84
CA ALA A 34 -18.06 -7.79 -0.68
C ALA A 34 -17.47 -6.43 -1.07
N SER A 35 -17.94 -5.38 -0.41
CA SER A 35 -17.46 -4.03 -0.66
C SER A 35 -15.93 -4.06 -0.55
N PRO A 36 -15.17 -3.50 -1.51
CA PRO A 36 -13.71 -3.40 -1.39
C PRO A 36 -13.30 -2.33 -0.36
N TYR A 37 -14.21 -1.92 0.52
CA TYR A 37 -14.02 -0.89 1.52
C TYR A 37 -14.26 -1.41 2.93
N VAL A 38 -13.36 -1.02 3.83
CA VAL A 38 -13.54 -1.12 5.28
C VAL A 38 -13.74 0.29 5.83
N ALA A 39 -14.68 0.49 6.75
CA ALA A 39 -14.81 1.77 7.43
C ALA A 39 -13.74 1.89 8.54
N ALA A 40 -13.01 3.00 8.55
CA ALA A 40 -12.23 3.44 9.70
C ALA A 40 -13.15 3.80 10.88
N ASN A 41 -12.57 4.01 12.07
CA ASN A 41 -13.33 4.35 13.28
C ASN A 41 -14.15 5.65 13.13
N ASP A 42 -13.69 6.59 12.32
CA ASP A 42 -14.37 7.85 12.01
C ASP A 42 -15.31 7.76 10.80
N GLY A 43 -15.51 6.56 10.25
CA GLY A 43 -16.33 6.29 9.07
C GLY A 43 -15.63 6.52 7.73
N THR A 44 -14.36 6.95 7.70
CA THR A 44 -13.61 7.08 6.45
C THR A 44 -13.54 5.74 5.72
N PRO A 45 -13.96 5.64 4.44
CA PRO A 45 -13.86 4.39 3.69
C PRO A 45 -12.40 4.13 3.29
N LEU A 46 -11.85 2.99 3.69
CA LEU A 46 -10.52 2.52 3.36
C LEU A 46 -10.61 1.46 2.27
N TYR A 47 -10.05 1.72 1.09
CA TYR A 47 -10.01 0.74 0.01
C TYR A 47 -9.03 -0.38 0.34
N VAL A 48 -9.40 -1.63 0.05
CA VAL A 48 -8.62 -2.83 0.34
C VAL A 48 -8.60 -3.78 -0.85
N LYS A 49 -7.39 -4.21 -1.24
CA LYS A 49 -7.15 -5.40 -2.04
C LYS A 49 -6.99 -6.60 -1.12
N ASP A 50 -7.66 -7.71 -1.42
CA ASP A 50 -7.54 -8.98 -0.67
C ASP A 50 -7.54 -10.15 -1.67
N TRP A 51 -6.34 -10.55 -2.08
CA TRP A 51 -6.07 -11.53 -3.14
C TRP A 51 -5.54 -12.86 -2.57
N GLY A 52 -5.54 -13.89 -3.41
CA GLY A 52 -5.07 -15.23 -3.04
C GLY A 52 -6.09 -16.06 -2.25
N PRO A 53 -5.73 -17.29 -1.84
CA PRO A 53 -6.64 -18.19 -1.12
C PRO A 53 -6.98 -17.64 0.27
N LYS A 54 -8.27 -17.53 0.60
CA LYS A 54 -8.74 -16.98 1.88
C LYS A 54 -8.27 -17.74 3.13
N THR A 55 -7.87 -18.99 2.95
CA THR A 55 -7.34 -19.89 4.00
C THR A 55 -5.80 -19.93 4.04
N GLY A 56 -5.12 -19.21 3.15
CA GLY A 56 -3.66 -19.15 3.10
C GLY A 56 -3.06 -18.32 4.26
N PRO A 57 -1.76 -18.48 4.56
CA PRO A 57 -1.08 -17.59 5.50
C PRO A 57 -1.18 -16.13 5.04
N VAL A 58 -1.42 -15.21 5.97
CA VAL A 58 -1.76 -13.83 5.64
C VAL A 58 -0.53 -12.92 5.63
N VAL A 59 -0.39 -12.14 4.57
CA VAL A 59 0.59 -11.06 4.45
C VAL A 59 -0.16 -9.76 4.17
N VAL A 60 0.08 -8.74 4.99
CA VAL A 60 -0.58 -7.44 4.88
C VAL A 60 0.45 -6.38 4.56
N PHE A 61 0.19 -5.60 3.52
CA PHE A 61 1.09 -4.61 2.97
C PHE A 61 0.63 -3.18 3.25
N SER A 62 1.57 -2.35 3.71
CA SER A 62 1.41 -0.91 3.96
C SER A 62 2.32 -0.13 3.02
N HIS A 63 1.73 0.63 2.09
CA HIS A 63 2.47 1.37 1.05
C HIS A 63 3.15 2.63 1.58
N GLY A 64 4.14 3.11 0.81
CA GLY A 64 4.86 4.37 1.06
C GLY A 64 4.11 5.61 0.57
N TRP A 65 4.61 6.79 0.90
CA TRP A 65 4.08 8.06 0.40
C TRP A 65 4.62 8.38 -1.02
N PRO A 66 3.83 9.02 -1.91
CA PRO A 66 2.40 9.35 -1.84
C PRO A 66 1.55 8.29 -2.56
N LEU A 67 1.96 7.01 -2.49
CA LEU A 67 1.45 5.93 -3.33
C LEU A 67 0.09 5.38 -2.84
N ASN A 68 -0.27 4.20 -3.31
CA ASN A 68 -1.44 3.44 -2.85
C ASN A 68 -1.13 1.92 -2.90
N ALA A 69 -2.11 1.06 -2.66
CA ALA A 69 -1.94 -0.41 -2.66
C ALA A 69 -1.45 -1.00 -4.01
N ASP A 70 -1.48 -0.23 -5.10
CA ASP A 70 -0.99 -0.66 -6.42
C ASP A 70 0.54 -0.75 -6.45
N SER A 71 1.24 -0.06 -5.54
CA SER A 71 2.70 -0.16 -5.41
C SER A 71 3.20 -1.54 -4.97
N TRP A 72 2.29 -2.44 -4.60
CA TRP A 72 2.61 -3.78 -4.11
C TRP A 72 2.24 -4.89 -5.08
N GLU A 73 1.73 -4.58 -6.28
CA GLU A 73 1.18 -5.60 -7.18
C GLU A 73 2.17 -6.72 -7.51
N SER A 74 3.45 -6.39 -7.70
CA SER A 74 4.50 -7.40 -7.93
C SER A 74 4.64 -8.38 -6.76
N GLN A 75 4.74 -7.87 -5.53
CA GLN A 75 4.89 -8.69 -4.33
C GLN A 75 3.61 -9.48 -4.03
N MET A 76 2.46 -8.82 -4.17
CA MET A 76 1.15 -9.44 -3.93
C MET A 76 0.91 -10.58 -4.91
N GLN A 77 1.11 -10.37 -6.21
CA GLN A 77 0.94 -11.41 -7.22
C GLN A 77 1.87 -12.60 -6.94
N PHE A 78 3.16 -12.33 -6.71
CA PHE A 78 4.15 -13.37 -6.45
C PHE A 78 3.82 -14.25 -5.24
N LEU A 79 3.36 -13.66 -4.13
CA LEU A 79 2.99 -14.41 -2.93
C LEU A 79 1.61 -15.09 -3.08
N ALA A 80 0.64 -14.45 -3.74
CA ALA A 80 -0.66 -15.07 -4.02
C ALA A 80 -0.50 -16.35 -4.86
N ASP A 81 0.36 -16.32 -5.88
CA ASP A 81 0.72 -17.49 -6.71
C ASP A 81 1.39 -18.61 -5.90
N LYS A 82 1.87 -18.32 -4.68
CA LYS A 82 2.46 -19.29 -3.75
C LYS A 82 1.52 -19.69 -2.61
N GLY A 83 0.24 -19.36 -2.72
CA GLY A 83 -0.80 -19.77 -1.79
C GLY A 83 -0.94 -18.90 -0.55
N TYR A 84 -0.38 -17.68 -0.55
CA TYR A 84 -0.59 -16.72 0.53
C TYR A 84 -1.84 -15.87 0.28
N ARG A 85 -2.57 -15.53 1.35
CA ARG A 85 -3.57 -14.47 1.31
C ARG A 85 -2.85 -13.14 1.44
N VAL A 86 -2.95 -12.28 0.43
CA VAL A 86 -2.26 -10.99 0.41
C VAL A 86 -3.27 -9.85 0.49
N ILE A 87 -3.07 -8.96 1.45
CA ILE A 87 -3.96 -7.83 1.70
C ILE A 87 -3.16 -6.55 1.59
N ALA A 88 -3.67 -5.55 0.90
CA ALA A 88 -3.08 -4.21 0.87
C ALA A 88 -4.20 -3.19 0.94
N HIS A 89 -4.03 -2.16 1.77
CA HIS A 89 -5.01 -1.09 1.88
C HIS A 89 -4.43 0.21 1.35
N ASP A 90 -5.29 1.06 0.81
CA ASP A 90 -4.95 2.45 0.54
C ASP A 90 -5.08 3.21 1.86
N ARG A 91 -4.02 3.87 2.30
CA ARG A 91 -4.06 4.77 3.46
C ARG A 91 -5.15 5.83 3.27
N ARG A 92 -5.75 6.34 4.36
CA ARG A 92 -6.68 7.46 4.26
C ARG A 92 -6.10 8.60 3.41
N GLY A 93 -6.94 9.16 2.55
CA GLY A 93 -6.58 10.21 1.60
C GLY A 93 -5.61 9.79 0.48
N HIS A 94 -5.29 8.51 0.35
CA HIS A 94 -4.47 7.98 -0.74
C HIS A 94 -5.29 7.07 -1.65
N GLY A 95 -4.91 6.99 -2.92
CA GLY A 95 -5.54 6.13 -3.92
C GLY A 95 -7.07 6.28 -3.94
N ARG A 96 -7.76 5.18 -3.62
CA ARG A 96 -9.22 5.05 -3.69
C ARG A 96 -9.90 5.21 -2.33
N SER A 97 -9.14 5.38 -1.25
CA SER A 97 -9.70 5.64 0.08
C SER A 97 -10.32 7.04 0.15
N GLY A 98 -11.24 7.23 1.10
CA GLY A 98 -11.83 8.53 1.38
C GLY A 98 -10.75 9.57 1.69
N GLN A 99 -11.03 10.83 1.37
CA GLN A 99 -10.08 11.95 1.51
C GLN A 99 -10.48 12.86 2.69
N PRO A 100 -10.38 12.40 3.95
CA PRO A 100 -10.68 13.25 5.10
C PRO A 100 -9.66 14.39 5.18
N TRP A 101 -10.12 15.53 5.68
CA TRP A 101 -9.26 16.70 5.88
C TRP A 101 -8.28 16.50 7.05
N ALA A 102 -8.70 15.77 8.08
CA ALA A 102 -7.97 15.55 9.33
C ALA A 102 -7.56 14.08 9.50
N GLY A 103 -6.75 13.82 10.53
CA GLY A 103 -6.28 12.48 10.87
C GLY A 103 -5.13 11.98 9.99
N ASN A 104 -4.47 12.84 9.20
CA ASN A 104 -3.31 12.45 8.39
C ASN A 104 -2.03 12.37 9.24
N ASN A 105 -1.98 11.44 10.19
CA ASN A 105 -0.87 11.22 11.11
C ASN A 105 -0.68 9.73 11.43
N MET A 106 0.48 9.35 11.97
CA MET A 106 0.86 7.95 12.20
C MET A 106 -0.06 7.21 13.17
N ASP A 107 -0.61 7.89 14.18
CA ASP A 107 -1.53 7.26 15.13
C ASP A 107 -2.82 6.82 14.44
N GLN A 108 -3.38 7.70 13.61
CA GLN A 108 -4.57 7.38 12.86
C GLN A 108 -4.30 6.35 11.76
N TYR A 109 -3.12 6.38 11.12
CA TYR A 109 -2.73 5.36 10.14
C TYR A 109 -2.65 3.96 10.78
N ALA A 110 -2.13 3.87 12.01
CA ALA A 110 -2.15 2.65 12.79
C ALA A 110 -3.57 2.20 13.16
N ASP A 111 -4.43 3.12 13.61
CA ASP A 111 -5.82 2.81 13.96
C ASP A 111 -6.62 2.36 12.73
N ASP A 112 -6.36 2.93 11.55
CA ASP A 112 -6.92 2.53 10.26
C ASP A 112 -6.49 1.12 9.85
N LEU A 113 -5.19 0.80 10.01
CA LEU A 113 -4.68 -0.55 9.80
C LEU A 113 -5.35 -1.56 10.75
N ASP A 114 -5.54 -1.21 12.03
CA ASP A 114 -6.27 -2.08 12.97
C ASP A 114 -7.72 -2.31 12.54
N ALA A 115 -8.40 -1.27 12.03
CA ALA A 115 -9.76 -1.39 11.50
C ALA A 115 -9.82 -2.39 10.33
N VAL A 116 -8.86 -2.32 9.39
CA VAL A 116 -8.74 -3.29 8.29
C VAL A 116 -8.52 -4.71 8.80
N LEU A 117 -7.57 -4.90 9.71
CA LEU A 117 -7.26 -6.23 10.26
C LEU A 117 -8.45 -6.82 11.02
N ARG A 118 -9.20 -6.02 11.78
CA ARG A 118 -10.39 -6.46 12.50
C ARG A 118 -11.55 -6.79 11.57
N ALA A 119 -11.85 -5.92 10.61
CA ALA A 119 -12.96 -6.11 9.67
C ALA A 119 -12.80 -7.39 8.83
N LEU A 120 -11.56 -7.75 8.50
CA LEU A 120 -11.23 -8.95 7.73
C LEU A 120 -10.93 -10.19 8.60
N ASP A 121 -11.13 -10.09 9.92
CA ASP A 121 -10.75 -11.06 10.96
C ASP A 121 -9.34 -11.64 10.78
N VAL A 122 -8.38 -10.79 10.39
CA VAL A 122 -6.99 -11.19 10.21
C VAL A 122 -6.35 -11.46 11.56
N LYS A 123 -5.75 -12.63 11.67
CA LYS A 123 -5.00 -13.10 12.84
C LYS A 123 -3.65 -13.61 12.36
N ARG A 124 -2.60 -13.36 13.14
CA ARG A 124 -1.23 -13.85 12.88
C ARG A 124 -0.68 -13.47 11.51
N ALA A 125 -0.91 -12.24 11.04
CA ALA A 125 -0.37 -11.78 9.76
C ALA A 125 1.14 -11.51 9.83
N THR A 126 1.83 -11.61 8.69
CA THR A 126 3.07 -10.87 8.48
C THR A 126 2.72 -9.46 8.01
N LEU A 127 3.12 -8.43 8.74
CA LEU A 127 2.97 -7.04 8.29
C LEU A 127 4.22 -6.62 7.52
N VAL A 128 4.05 -6.07 6.32
CA VAL A 128 5.12 -5.58 5.45
C VAL A 128 4.88 -4.11 5.15
N GLY A 129 5.77 -3.24 5.63
CA GLY A 129 5.66 -1.80 5.43
C GLY A 129 6.81 -1.25 4.58
N PHE A 130 6.48 -0.50 3.54
CA PHE A 130 7.48 0.20 2.71
C PHE A 130 7.50 1.70 3.03
N SER A 131 8.69 2.27 3.25
CA SER A 131 8.85 3.72 3.45
C SER A 131 7.98 4.22 4.61
N THR A 132 7.08 5.18 4.36
CA THR A 132 6.04 5.64 5.30
C THR A 132 5.22 4.48 5.88
N GLY A 133 4.91 3.46 5.08
CA GLY A 133 4.18 2.26 5.52
C GLY A 133 4.96 1.42 6.53
N GLY A 134 6.30 1.50 6.56
CA GLY A 134 7.09 0.90 7.64
C GLY A 134 6.91 1.64 8.97
N GLY A 135 6.77 2.97 8.93
CA GLY A 135 6.40 3.78 10.10
C GLY A 135 4.98 3.45 10.59
N GLU A 136 4.03 3.26 9.69
CA GLU A 136 2.68 2.80 10.04
C GLU A 136 2.68 1.42 10.71
N VAL A 137 3.43 0.45 10.19
CA VAL A 137 3.59 -0.88 10.82
C VAL A 137 4.22 -0.75 12.21
N ALA A 138 5.25 0.10 12.36
CA ALA A 138 5.86 0.34 13.65
C ALA A 138 4.88 0.96 14.64
N ARG A 139 4.17 2.03 14.25
CA ARG A 139 3.19 2.68 15.10
C ARG A 139 2.01 1.75 15.43
N TYR A 140 1.59 0.90 14.50
CA TYR A 140 0.58 -0.14 14.73
C TYR A 140 1.01 -1.08 15.86
N ILE A 141 2.20 -1.68 15.77
CA ILE A 141 2.72 -2.56 16.83
C ILE A 141 2.88 -1.78 18.15
N GLY A 142 3.34 -0.53 18.06
CA GLY A 142 3.48 0.37 19.20
C GLY A 142 2.19 0.60 19.97
N ARG A 143 1.05 0.71 19.27
CA ARG A 143 -0.27 1.06 19.84
C ARG A 143 -1.15 -0.15 20.12
N HIS A 144 -1.18 -1.12 19.22
CA HIS A 144 -2.09 -2.27 19.24
C HIS A 144 -1.41 -3.59 19.63
N GLY A 145 -0.08 -3.58 19.77
CA GLY A 145 0.71 -4.75 20.10
C GLY A 145 0.77 -5.78 18.96
N THR A 146 1.19 -6.99 19.28
CA THR A 146 1.49 -8.05 18.32
C THR A 146 0.47 -9.19 18.33
N ALA A 147 -0.64 -9.07 19.06
CA ALA A 147 -1.63 -10.15 19.17
C ALA A 147 -2.19 -10.65 17.81
N ARG A 148 -2.24 -9.77 16.79
CA ARG A 148 -2.64 -10.11 15.41
C ARG A 148 -1.47 -10.28 14.45
N VAL A 149 -0.23 -10.13 14.90
CA VAL A 149 0.97 -10.06 14.06
C VAL A 149 1.92 -11.19 14.43
N ALA A 150 2.28 -12.00 13.44
CA ALA A 150 3.27 -13.06 13.61
C ALA A 150 4.69 -12.59 13.31
N LYS A 151 4.85 -11.69 12.32
CA LYS A 151 6.15 -11.19 11.85
C LYS A 151 6.00 -9.77 11.30
N ALA A 152 7.10 -9.02 11.30
CA ALA A 152 7.16 -7.70 10.68
C ALA A 152 8.31 -7.61 9.67
N VAL A 153 8.07 -6.93 8.54
CA VAL A 153 9.10 -6.57 7.56
C VAL A 153 9.04 -5.07 7.31
N LEU A 154 10.17 -4.39 7.49
CA LEU A 154 10.34 -2.96 7.26
C LEU A 154 11.24 -2.76 6.05
N VAL A 155 10.66 -2.32 4.93
CA VAL A 155 11.35 -2.15 3.64
C VAL A 155 11.61 -0.66 3.42
N SER A 156 12.87 -0.25 3.35
CA SER A 156 13.29 1.14 3.16
C SER A 156 12.51 2.13 4.06
N ALA A 157 12.26 1.74 5.32
CA ALA A 157 11.29 2.38 6.19
C ALA A 157 11.82 3.67 6.83
N VAL A 158 10.93 4.61 7.14
CA VAL A 158 11.27 5.90 7.81
C VAL A 158 11.64 5.76 9.29
N THR A 159 11.69 4.52 9.80
CA THR A 159 12.03 4.18 11.18
C THR A 159 13.54 4.18 11.40
N PRO A 160 14.04 4.50 12.60
CA PRO A 160 13.29 4.83 13.80
C PRO A 160 12.84 6.29 13.84
N ILE A 161 13.50 7.19 13.12
CA ILE A 161 13.16 8.61 12.92
C ILE A 161 13.79 9.03 11.58
N MET A 162 13.10 9.85 10.78
CA MET A 162 13.66 10.37 9.53
C MET A 162 14.28 11.75 9.71
N GLY A 163 13.53 12.69 10.29
CA GLY A 163 13.90 14.09 10.39
C GLY A 163 14.88 14.39 11.51
N GLN A 164 15.73 15.40 11.27
CA GLN A 164 16.62 15.94 12.28
C GLN A 164 15.83 16.50 13.47
N SER A 165 16.31 16.21 14.69
CA SER A 165 15.75 16.79 15.92
C SER A 165 16.85 16.92 16.99
N PRO A 166 16.59 17.61 18.13
CA PRO A 166 17.55 17.66 19.24
C PRO A 166 17.99 16.28 19.77
N THR A 167 17.16 15.25 19.58
CA THR A 167 17.45 13.87 20.02
C THR A 167 17.85 12.93 18.88
N HIS A 168 18.01 13.48 17.68
CA HIS A 168 18.44 12.81 16.45
C HIS A 168 19.10 13.83 15.50
N PRO A 169 20.24 14.43 15.90
CA PRO A 169 20.91 15.49 15.13
C PRO A 169 21.46 15.03 13.77
N GLU A 170 21.63 13.73 13.57
CA GLU A 170 22.08 13.08 12.34
C GLU A 170 20.96 12.87 11.30
N GLY A 171 19.70 13.15 11.66
CA GLY A 171 18.55 12.99 10.78
C GLY A 171 18.55 13.94 9.59
N VAL A 172 17.59 13.75 8.68
CA VAL A 172 17.43 14.58 7.48
C VAL A 172 17.16 16.03 7.88
N PRO A 173 17.90 17.03 7.37
CA PRO A 173 17.74 18.43 7.78
C PRO A 173 16.34 18.98 7.52
N THR A 174 15.82 19.83 8.42
CA THR A 174 14.49 20.47 8.30
C THR A 174 14.31 21.23 6.97
N ALA A 175 15.38 21.77 6.38
CA ALA A 175 15.31 22.43 5.07
C ALA A 175 14.80 21.51 3.95
N VAL A 176 15.04 20.20 4.02
CA VAL A 176 14.51 19.21 3.06
C VAL A 176 13.00 19.06 3.24
N PHE A 177 12.54 18.98 4.49
CA PHE A 177 11.11 18.97 4.82
C PHE A 177 10.39 20.22 4.31
N ASP A 178 10.94 21.40 4.59
CA ASP A 178 10.37 22.68 4.14
C ASP A 178 10.31 22.75 2.61
N SER A 179 11.37 22.31 1.93
CA SER A 179 11.44 22.28 0.48
C SER A 179 10.41 21.33 -0.12
N LEU A 180 10.21 20.15 0.47
CA LEU A 180 9.23 19.17 0.01
C LEU A 180 7.79 19.69 0.17
N ARG A 181 7.49 20.32 1.31
CA ARG A 181 6.18 20.95 1.56
C ARG A 181 5.93 22.10 0.61
N LYS A 182 6.92 22.97 0.41
CA LYS A 182 6.83 24.06 -0.55
C LYS A 182 6.57 23.54 -1.96
N ALA A 183 7.34 22.56 -2.44
CA ALA A 183 7.15 21.99 -3.78
C ALA A 183 5.77 21.33 -3.96
N SER A 184 5.24 20.72 -2.89
CA SER A 184 3.88 20.14 -2.90
C SER A 184 2.80 21.22 -3.08
N LEU A 185 2.95 22.37 -2.43
CA LEU A 185 2.04 23.51 -2.59
C LEU A 185 2.20 24.21 -3.94
N ASP A 186 3.43 24.37 -4.41
CA ASP A 186 3.73 25.07 -5.66
C ASP A 186 3.24 24.28 -6.87
N ASN A 187 3.61 22.99 -6.95
CA ASN A 187 3.25 22.11 -8.07
C ASN A 187 3.47 20.63 -7.72
N ARG A 188 2.51 20.00 -7.01
CA ARG A 188 2.60 18.58 -6.65
C ARG A 188 2.75 17.65 -7.86
N ALA A 189 2.17 18.00 -9.01
CA ALA A 189 2.23 17.17 -10.21
C ALA A 189 3.65 17.07 -10.75
N GLN A 190 4.35 18.22 -10.83
CA GLN A 190 5.76 18.24 -11.21
C GLN A 190 6.64 17.57 -10.16
N LEU A 191 6.39 17.86 -8.87
CA LEU A 191 7.11 17.22 -7.76
C LEU A 191 7.12 15.69 -7.87
N TYR A 192 5.97 15.06 -8.15
CA TYR A 192 5.90 13.60 -8.25
C TYR A 192 6.67 13.04 -9.46
N LYS A 193 6.68 13.76 -10.59
CA LYS A 193 7.52 13.39 -11.74
C LYS A 193 9.00 13.54 -11.42
N ASP A 194 9.40 14.59 -10.73
CA ASP A 194 10.81 14.86 -10.39
C ASP A 194 11.34 13.82 -9.39
N ILE A 195 10.54 13.47 -8.37
CA ILE A 195 10.89 12.42 -7.40
C ILE A 195 11.07 11.07 -8.11
N ALA A 196 10.09 10.66 -8.92
CA ALA A 196 10.13 9.36 -9.58
C ALA A 196 11.18 9.29 -10.69
N GLY A 197 11.31 10.36 -11.48
CA GLY A 197 12.29 10.48 -12.56
C GLY A 197 13.73 10.64 -12.08
N GLY A 198 13.94 10.94 -10.80
CA GLY A 198 15.26 11.11 -10.20
C GLY A 198 15.51 10.15 -9.05
N PRO A 199 15.44 10.62 -7.79
CA PRO A 199 15.99 9.91 -6.64
C PRO A 199 15.23 8.64 -6.23
N PHE A 200 13.92 8.53 -6.48
CA PHE A 200 13.11 7.44 -5.94
C PHE A 200 13.53 6.06 -6.48
N PHE A 201 13.71 5.95 -7.80
CA PHE A 201 14.17 4.72 -8.45
C PHE A 201 15.67 4.74 -8.77
N GLY A 202 16.41 5.76 -8.31
CA GLY A 202 17.83 5.94 -8.63
C GLY A 202 18.09 6.28 -10.10
N PHE A 203 17.10 6.82 -10.82
CA PHE A 203 17.22 7.17 -12.24
C PHE A 203 18.13 8.37 -12.51
N ASN A 204 18.50 9.13 -11.47
CA ASN A 204 19.52 10.17 -11.53
C ASN A 204 20.96 9.62 -11.37
N ARG A 205 21.17 8.32 -11.15
CA ARG A 205 22.52 7.73 -11.03
C ARG A 205 23.18 7.55 -12.40
N PRO A 206 24.52 7.71 -12.51
CA PRO A 206 25.25 7.39 -13.73
C PRO A 206 25.00 5.95 -14.18
N GLY A 207 24.67 5.75 -15.46
CA GLY A 207 24.40 4.43 -16.03
C GLY A 207 23.02 3.85 -15.69
N ALA A 208 22.17 4.58 -14.96
CA ALA A 208 20.79 4.18 -14.74
C ALA A 208 20.02 4.07 -16.06
N LYS A 209 18.98 3.23 -16.07
CA LYS A 209 18.06 3.05 -17.21
C LYS A 209 16.66 3.51 -16.78
N PRO A 210 16.34 4.81 -16.93
CA PRO A 210 15.03 5.33 -16.54
C PRO A 210 13.89 4.61 -17.25
N SER A 211 12.80 4.37 -16.52
CA SER A 211 11.58 3.76 -17.05
C SER A 211 10.43 4.75 -16.99
N ALA A 212 9.96 5.22 -18.15
CA ALA A 212 8.78 6.09 -18.22
C ALA A 212 7.56 5.43 -17.57
N GLY A 213 7.37 4.11 -17.75
CA GLY A 213 6.25 3.40 -17.13
C GLY A 213 6.28 3.39 -15.60
N LEU A 214 7.47 3.33 -14.98
CA LEU A 214 7.59 3.43 -13.52
C LEU A 214 7.35 4.86 -13.02
N VAL A 215 7.86 5.86 -13.75
CA VAL A 215 7.61 7.27 -13.45
C VAL A 215 6.12 7.59 -13.56
N ASP A 216 5.46 7.15 -14.63
CA ASP A 216 4.04 7.37 -14.87
C ASP A 216 3.18 6.61 -13.85
N SER A 217 3.55 5.38 -13.48
CA SER A 217 2.85 4.62 -12.42
C SER A 217 2.91 5.34 -11.08
N PHE A 218 4.10 5.80 -10.66
CA PHE A 218 4.26 6.60 -9.45
C PHE A 218 3.41 7.87 -9.51
N TYR A 219 3.47 8.59 -10.63
CA TYR A 219 2.72 9.82 -10.85
C TYR A 219 1.21 9.60 -10.76
N VAL A 220 0.67 8.58 -11.42
CA VAL A 220 -0.76 8.26 -11.39
C VAL A 220 -1.22 7.93 -9.98
N GLN A 221 -0.47 7.08 -9.24
CA GLN A 221 -0.81 6.75 -7.86
C GLN A 221 -0.81 7.99 -6.96
N GLY A 222 0.24 8.82 -7.04
CA GLY A 222 0.33 10.07 -6.28
C GLY A 222 -0.78 11.07 -6.60
N MET A 223 -1.14 11.20 -7.88
CA MET A 223 -2.17 12.15 -8.31
C MET A 223 -3.59 11.70 -7.98
N GLN A 224 -3.84 10.40 -7.77
CA GLN A 224 -5.11 9.90 -7.22
C GLN A 224 -5.31 10.31 -5.75
N ALA A 225 -4.23 10.50 -4.99
CA ALA A 225 -4.31 10.88 -3.59
C ALA A 225 -4.79 12.32 -3.41
N GLY A 226 -5.44 12.58 -2.26
CA GLY A 226 -5.88 13.90 -1.84
C GLY A 226 -4.70 14.82 -1.53
N ALA A 227 -4.76 16.06 -2.02
CA ALA A 227 -3.68 17.03 -1.85
C ALA A 227 -3.37 17.31 -0.36
N LYS A 228 -4.40 17.44 0.47
CA LYS A 228 -4.23 17.64 1.92
C LYS A 228 -3.55 16.45 2.60
N ALA A 229 -3.99 15.23 2.29
CA ALA A 229 -3.47 14.02 2.92
C ALA A 229 -2.00 13.77 2.57
N THR A 230 -1.63 13.95 1.30
CA THR A 230 -0.23 13.84 0.88
C THR A 230 0.62 14.97 1.47
N TYR A 231 0.11 16.20 1.57
CA TYR A 231 0.83 17.31 2.19
C TYR A 231 1.07 17.10 3.69
N ASP A 232 0.06 16.66 4.44
CA ASP A 232 0.18 16.36 5.87
C ASP A 232 1.04 15.13 6.14
N SER A 233 1.00 14.13 5.26
CA SER A 233 1.82 12.94 5.41
C SER A 233 3.32 13.26 5.45
N ILE A 234 3.75 14.37 4.82
CA ILE A 234 5.12 14.87 4.92
C ILE A 234 5.49 15.16 6.39
N GLU A 235 4.61 15.79 7.15
CA GLU A 235 4.79 15.95 8.60
C GLU A 235 4.81 14.60 9.31
N ALA A 236 3.84 13.75 8.99
CA ALA A 236 3.69 12.47 9.66
C ALA A 236 4.92 11.57 9.51
N PHE A 237 5.52 11.45 8.33
CA PHE A 237 6.68 10.57 8.13
C PHE A 237 8.00 11.23 8.53
N PHE A 238 8.10 12.56 8.48
CA PHE A 238 9.36 13.25 8.74
C PHE A 238 9.61 13.42 10.24
N HIS A 239 8.59 13.81 11.00
CA HIS A 239 8.73 14.18 12.40
C HIS A 239 8.26 13.12 13.42
N SER A 240 7.72 11.99 12.98
CA SER A 240 7.35 10.92 13.91
C SER A 240 8.57 10.17 14.47
N ASP A 241 8.60 10.01 15.79
CA ASP A 241 9.56 9.14 16.48
C ASP A 241 8.93 7.77 16.74
N PHE A 242 9.55 6.72 16.19
CA PHE A 242 9.11 5.33 16.33
C PHE A 242 9.96 4.53 17.34
N ARG A 243 10.95 5.14 18.01
CA ARG A 243 11.85 4.42 18.93
C ARG A 243 11.09 3.73 20.07
N ALA A 244 10.05 4.38 20.59
CA ALA A 244 9.22 3.81 21.64
C ALA A 244 8.37 2.64 21.13
N ASP A 245 7.91 2.72 19.88
CA ASP A 245 7.13 1.67 19.24
C ASP A 245 7.99 0.44 18.94
N LEU A 246 9.17 0.65 18.35
CA LEU A 246 10.13 -0.38 17.97
C LEU A 246 10.63 -1.20 19.17
N LYS A 247 10.71 -0.60 20.36
CA LYS A 247 11.04 -1.32 21.60
C LYS A 247 9.97 -2.32 22.03
N LYS A 248 8.75 -2.21 21.52
CA LYS A 248 7.64 -3.14 21.82
C LYS A 248 7.57 -4.32 20.85
N PHE A 249 8.44 -4.37 19.85
CA PHE A 249 8.49 -5.50 18.93
C PHE A 249 9.01 -6.74 19.68
N ASP A 250 8.13 -7.71 19.88
CA ASP A 250 8.39 -9.00 20.52
C ASP A 250 8.27 -10.18 19.53
N ILE A 251 8.24 -9.87 18.23
CA ILE A 251 8.09 -10.81 17.12
C ILE A 251 9.32 -10.78 16.17
N PRO A 252 9.54 -11.85 15.38
CA PRO A 252 10.57 -11.84 14.34
C PRO A 252 10.40 -10.64 13.40
N THR A 253 11.50 -9.92 13.20
CA THR A 253 11.52 -8.69 12.42
C THR A 253 12.63 -8.72 11.38
N LEU A 254 12.29 -8.35 10.16
CA LEU A 254 13.23 -8.18 9.06
C LEU A 254 13.25 -6.72 8.64
N VAL A 255 14.45 -6.18 8.45
CA VAL A 255 14.68 -4.88 7.81
C VAL A 255 15.36 -5.16 6.47
N ILE A 256 14.81 -4.60 5.39
CA ILE A 256 15.42 -4.65 4.05
C ILE A 256 15.60 -3.21 3.58
N HIS A 257 16.80 -2.83 3.17
CA HIS A 257 17.05 -1.44 2.78
C HIS A 257 18.07 -1.36 1.64
N GLY A 258 17.83 -0.45 0.70
CA GLY A 258 18.82 -0.06 -0.30
C GLY A 258 19.96 0.74 0.33
N ALA A 259 21.21 0.35 0.07
CA ALA A 259 22.37 1.09 0.57
C ALA A 259 22.59 2.42 -0.17
N ASP A 260 21.99 2.57 -1.36
CA ASP A 260 22.04 3.78 -2.19
C ASP A 260 20.70 4.56 -2.17
N ASP A 261 19.92 4.40 -1.10
CA ASP A 261 18.63 5.08 -0.92
C ASP A 261 18.81 6.60 -0.74
N GLN A 262 18.27 7.37 -1.70
CA GLN A 262 18.34 8.83 -1.75
C GLN A 262 17.14 9.52 -1.10
N ILE A 263 16.14 8.77 -0.64
CA ILE A 263 14.92 9.31 -0.02
C ILE A 263 14.98 9.10 1.50
N VAL A 264 15.32 7.89 1.93
CA VAL A 264 15.35 7.46 3.33
C VAL A 264 16.75 6.93 3.67
N PRO A 265 17.63 7.75 4.28
CA PRO A 265 19.03 7.39 4.47
C PRO A 265 19.22 6.17 5.37
N ILE A 266 19.80 5.10 4.83
CA ILE A 266 19.92 3.80 5.50
C ILE A 266 20.64 3.87 6.86
N GLU A 267 21.65 4.74 7.01
CA GLU A 267 22.47 4.83 8.23
C GLU A 267 21.64 5.17 9.46
N THR A 268 20.79 6.19 9.32
CA THR A 268 19.98 6.74 10.40
C THR A 268 18.63 6.07 10.51
N THR A 269 18.25 5.26 9.51
CA THR A 269 16.96 4.56 9.45
C THR A 269 17.10 3.05 9.53
N GLY A 270 17.25 2.33 8.41
CA GLY A 270 17.29 0.87 8.36
C GLY A 270 18.31 0.24 9.30
N ARG A 271 19.57 0.73 9.28
CA ARG A 271 20.63 0.24 10.18
C ARG A 271 20.34 0.57 11.65
N ALA A 272 19.83 1.76 11.93
CA ALA A 272 19.46 2.16 13.29
C ALA A 272 18.27 1.33 13.83
N THR A 273 17.27 1.05 12.99
CA THR A 273 16.11 0.20 13.32
C THR A 273 16.55 -1.23 13.63
N ALA A 274 17.39 -1.82 12.78
CA ALA A 274 17.88 -3.18 12.97
C ALA A 274 18.71 -3.33 14.27
N LYS A 275 19.46 -2.28 14.66
CA LYS A 275 20.18 -2.24 15.94
C LYS A 275 19.23 -2.10 17.14
N LEU A 276 18.13 -1.36 16.98
CA LEU A 276 17.18 -1.07 18.06
C LEU A 276 16.22 -2.23 18.35
N VAL A 277 15.72 -2.90 17.31
CA VAL A 277 14.76 -4.01 17.46
C VAL A 277 15.52 -5.28 17.83
N LYS A 278 15.21 -5.84 19.01
CA LYS A 278 15.89 -7.03 19.50
C LYS A 278 15.66 -8.22 18.55
N GLY A 279 16.76 -8.79 18.05
CA GLY A 279 16.72 -9.95 17.15
C GLY A 279 16.27 -9.63 15.72
N ALA A 280 16.19 -8.35 15.34
CA ALA A 280 15.95 -8.00 13.94
C ALA A 280 17.11 -8.45 13.04
N ARG A 281 16.76 -8.95 11.85
CA ARG A 281 17.71 -9.22 10.77
C ARG A 281 17.72 -8.06 9.80
N LEU A 282 18.90 -7.66 9.32
CA LEU A 282 19.07 -6.66 8.27
C LEU A 282 19.53 -7.33 6.98
N ILE A 283 18.88 -7.01 5.86
CA ILE A 283 19.38 -7.29 4.51
C ILE A 283 19.62 -5.95 3.81
N GLU A 284 20.83 -5.75 3.32
CA GLU A 284 21.18 -4.57 2.54
C GLU A 284 21.30 -4.91 1.06
N TYR A 285 20.68 -4.09 0.22
CA TYR A 285 20.84 -4.14 -1.22
C TYR A 285 21.90 -3.10 -1.58
N ALA A 286 23.12 -3.53 -1.85
CA ALA A 286 24.27 -2.65 -2.04
C ALA A 286 24.05 -1.56 -3.11
N ASP A 287 23.29 -1.89 -4.15
CA ASP A 287 22.90 -1.04 -5.29
C ASP A 287 21.43 -0.62 -5.25
N GLY A 288 20.72 -0.91 -4.16
CA GLY A 288 19.29 -0.65 -4.04
C GLY A 288 19.00 0.85 -3.85
N PRO A 289 18.10 1.45 -4.66
CA PRO A 289 17.57 2.78 -4.42
C PRO A 289 16.46 2.74 -3.36
N HIS A 290 15.63 3.78 -3.26
CA HIS A 290 14.45 3.73 -2.39
C HIS A 290 13.39 2.75 -2.90
N GLY A 291 13.03 2.85 -4.18
CA GLY A 291 12.02 2.03 -4.86
C GLY A 291 12.48 0.60 -5.19
N ILE A 292 13.05 -0.12 -4.22
CA ILE A 292 13.43 -1.54 -4.36
C ILE A 292 12.22 -2.47 -4.56
N THR A 293 11.01 -2.00 -4.24
CA THR A 293 9.75 -2.70 -4.52
C THR A 293 9.53 -2.97 -6.01
N ASP A 294 10.07 -2.12 -6.89
CA ASP A 294 10.00 -2.27 -8.34
C ASP A 294 11.35 -2.62 -8.97
N THR A 295 12.39 -1.87 -8.61
CA THR A 295 13.72 -2.00 -9.25
C THR A 295 14.42 -3.32 -8.91
N HIS A 296 14.13 -3.88 -7.73
CA HIS A 296 14.72 -5.11 -7.21
C HIS A 296 13.65 -6.13 -6.83
N LYS A 297 12.48 -6.04 -7.47
CA LYS A 297 11.27 -6.76 -7.08
C LYS A 297 11.45 -8.26 -6.95
N ASP A 298 12.22 -8.90 -7.83
CA ASP A 298 12.42 -10.36 -7.79
C ASP A 298 13.25 -10.78 -6.57
N ARG A 299 14.29 -10.01 -6.24
CA ARG A 299 15.09 -10.23 -5.04
C ARG A 299 14.27 -9.97 -3.78
N LEU A 300 13.51 -8.87 -3.75
CA LEU A 300 12.63 -8.54 -2.63
C LEU A 300 11.56 -9.61 -2.42
N ASN A 301 10.92 -10.07 -3.50
CA ASN A 301 9.93 -11.13 -3.48
C ASN A 301 10.49 -12.41 -2.84
N GLN A 302 11.71 -12.79 -3.22
CA GLN A 302 12.36 -13.98 -2.68
C GLN A 302 12.75 -13.81 -1.21
N ASP A 303 13.36 -12.69 -0.83
CA ASP A 303 13.72 -12.40 0.57
C ASP A 303 12.50 -12.36 1.50
N LEU A 304 11.38 -11.81 1.02
CA LEU A 304 10.10 -11.83 1.73
C LEU A 304 9.61 -13.27 1.94
N LEU A 305 9.55 -14.06 0.87
CA LEU A 305 9.10 -15.46 0.94
C LEU A 305 9.94 -16.28 1.91
N ASP A 306 11.26 -16.16 1.84
CA ASP A 306 12.19 -16.92 2.67
C ASP A 306 12.05 -16.55 4.15
N PHE A 307 11.81 -15.27 4.45
CA PHE A 307 11.53 -14.84 5.82
C PHE A 307 10.16 -15.31 6.32
N ILE A 308 9.12 -15.22 5.47
CA ILE A 308 7.76 -15.60 5.84
C ILE A 308 7.68 -17.11 6.14
N ARG A 309 8.48 -17.96 5.48
CA ARG A 309 8.49 -19.42 5.65
C ARG A 309 9.18 -19.95 6.92
N GLN A 310 9.99 -19.12 7.58
CA GLN A 310 10.69 -19.49 8.82
C GLN A 310 9.74 -19.75 10.00
#